data_AF-A0A967Z6L7-F1
#
_entry.id   AF-A0A967Z6L7-F1
#
_cell.length_a   1.000
_cell.length_b   1.000
_cell.length_c   1.000
_cell.angle_alpha   90.00
_cell.angle_beta   90.00
_cell.angle_gamma   90.00
#
_symmetry.space_group_name_H-M   'P 1'
#
loop_
_entity.id
_entity.type
_entity.pdbx_description
1 polymer ?
#
loop_
_entity_poly.entity_id
_entity_poly.type
_entity_poly.pdbx_seq_one_letter_code
_entity_poly.pdbx_strand_id
1 'polypeptide(L)'
;MVNPDTIKDIYIKETIDSEGRVIELKFMNGNQIVEFTCFEPSIIKYEYEQNKIIEYQYYADFSKINGVKCGVPYKTIYNIQNDKITSCLQFYDYEPYLTTYAKDMSKEELEKIKQEYQKNKNGVVGNCDIIPGYVYSSARYKGMNIVSENYNSDNYHFPYFEDASKSRFSFNNSIK
;
A
#
# COMPACT_ATOMS: atom_id res chain seq x y z
N MET A 1 8.46 17.06 -8.02
CA MET A 1 9.72 16.28 -8.02
C MET A 1 10.55 16.78 -6.86
N VAL A 2 10.93 15.90 -5.94
CA VAL A 2 11.71 16.29 -4.74
C VAL A 2 13.18 16.40 -5.12
N ASN A 3 13.84 17.48 -4.66
CA ASN A 3 15.27 17.70 -4.84
C ASN A 3 16.06 16.67 -4.00
N PRO A 4 16.98 15.88 -4.60
CA PRO A 4 17.75 14.88 -3.88
C PRO A 4 18.58 15.43 -2.70
N ASP A 5 18.94 16.72 -2.70
CA ASP A 5 19.69 17.35 -1.61
C ASP A 5 18.84 17.65 -0.36
N THR A 6 17.51 17.55 -0.45
CA THR A 6 16.56 17.68 0.68
C THR A 6 16.11 16.33 1.28
N ILE A 7 16.58 15.21 0.72
CA ILE A 7 16.28 13.84 1.16
C ILE A 7 17.31 13.41 2.24
N LYS A 8 17.50 14.20 3.29
CA LYS A 8 18.46 13.83 4.34
C LYS A 8 17.85 13.15 5.56
N ASP A 9 16.53 13.25 5.77
CA ASP A 9 15.90 12.74 7.00
C ASP A 9 14.49 12.18 6.75
N ILE A 10 14.33 11.31 5.74
CA ILE A 10 13.06 10.59 5.64
C ILE A 10 12.99 9.57 6.78
N TYR A 11 11.85 9.49 7.46
CA TYR A 11 11.60 8.50 8.50
C TYR A 11 10.16 8.00 8.41
N ILE A 12 9.90 6.84 9.00
CA ILE A 12 8.54 6.28 9.04
C ILE A 12 7.95 6.55 10.42
N LYS A 13 6.81 7.24 10.44
CA LYS A 13 5.97 7.36 11.62
C LYS A 13 4.98 6.20 11.65
N GLU A 14 5.19 5.28 12.59
CA GLU A 14 4.37 4.09 12.81
C GLU A 14 3.33 4.38 13.91
N THR A 15 2.06 4.08 13.63
CA THR A 15 0.98 4.08 14.63
C THR A 15 0.52 2.65 14.88
N ILE A 16 0.48 2.26 16.14
CA ILE A 16 0.17 0.90 16.60
C ILE A 16 -1.12 0.93 17.41
N ASP A 17 -1.96 -0.10 17.27
CA ASP A 17 -3.16 -0.30 18.10
C ASP A 17 -2.85 -0.96 19.46
N SER A 18 -3.87 -1.09 20.30
CA SER A 18 -3.75 -1.70 21.63
C SER A 18 -3.38 -3.20 21.62
N GLU A 19 -3.49 -3.87 20.47
CA GLU A 19 -3.09 -5.26 20.28
C GLU A 19 -1.64 -5.38 19.75
N GLY A 20 -0.92 -4.27 19.59
CA GLY A 20 0.45 -4.26 19.10
C GLY A 20 0.56 -4.42 17.58
N ARG A 21 -0.49 -4.11 16.82
CA ARG A 21 -0.51 -4.20 15.35
C ARG A 21 -0.39 -2.81 14.73
N VAL A 22 0.32 -2.70 13.60
CA VAL A 22 0.42 -1.45 12.85
C VAL A 22 -0.92 -1.08 12.23
N ILE A 23 -1.41 0.14 12.45
CA ILE A 23 -2.65 0.64 11.83
C ILE A 23 -2.40 1.79 10.85
N GLU A 24 -1.24 2.45 10.94
CA GLU A 24 -0.85 3.50 10.00
C GLU A 24 0.67 3.62 9.91
N LEU A 25 1.18 3.72 8.67
CA LEU A 25 2.54 4.08 8.34
C LEU A 25 2.49 5.39 7.54
N LYS A 26 3.24 6.41 7.98
CA LYS A 26 3.43 7.66 7.25
C LYS A 26 4.91 7.87 6.97
N PHE A 27 5.24 8.13 5.72
CA PHE A 27 6.60 8.49 5.32
C PHE A 27 6.76 10.00 5.49
N MET A 28 7.71 10.41 6.33
CA MET A 28 7.85 11.78 6.82
C MET A 28 9.21 12.36 6.43
N ASN A 29 9.27 13.64 6.10
CA ASN A 29 10.50 14.43 6.07
C ASN A 29 10.29 15.65 6.99
N GLY A 30 10.90 15.62 8.18
CA GLY A 30 10.50 16.50 9.28
C GLY A 30 9.01 16.35 9.61
N ASN A 31 8.27 17.45 9.62
CA ASN A 31 6.83 17.45 9.93
C ASN A 31 5.90 17.26 8.71
N GLN A 32 6.47 17.01 7.53
CA GLN A 32 5.72 16.88 6.28
C GLN A 32 5.64 15.43 5.83
N ILE A 33 4.50 15.01 5.31
CA ILE A 33 4.36 13.70 4.64
C ILE A 33 5.06 13.79 3.28
N VAL A 34 5.88 12.81 2.96
CA VAL A 34 6.65 12.75 1.71
C VAL A 34 5.70 12.38 0.59
N GLU A 35 5.62 13.23 -0.44
CA GLU A 35 4.96 12.88 -1.70
C GLU A 35 5.91 12.05 -2.57
N PHE A 36 5.53 10.80 -2.85
CA PHE A 36 6.28 9.91 -3.73
C PHE A 36 5.76 9.93 -5.18
N THR A 37 6.33 9.08 -6.02
CA THR A 37 5.78 8.83 -7.35
C THR A 37 4.50 8.00 -7.26
N CYS A 38 3.76 7.92 -8.35
CA CYS A 38 2.44 7.27 -8.37
C CYS A 38 2.42 5.75 -8.09
N PHE A 39 3.59 5.10 -7.97
CA PHE A 39 3.72 3.67 -7.67
C PHE A 39 3.96 3.39 -6.18
N GLU A 40 4.20 4.43 -5.37
CA GLU A 40 4.60 4.31 -3.97
C GLU A 40 3.64 5.12 -3.10
N PRO A 41 3.00 4.50 -2.08
CA PRO A 41 2.14 5.23 -1.16
C PRO A 41 2.94 6.09 -0.19
N SER A 42 2.42 7.28 0.11
CA SER A 42 2.94 8.15 1.18
C SER A 42 2.36 7.80 2.54
N ILE A 43 1.20 7.16 2.54
CA ILE A 43 0.50 6.70 3.74
C ILE A 43 -0.06 5.31 3.46
N ILE A 44 0.20 4.37 4.37
CA ILE A 44 -0.39 3.04 4.37
C ILE A 44 -1.24 2.89 5.64
N LYS A 45 -2.48 2.44 5.52
CA LYS A 45 -3.35 2.16 6.67
C LYS A 45 -3.77 0.71 6.70
N TYR A 46 -3.96 0.19 7.90
CA TYR A 46 -4.43 -1.18 8.11
C TYR A 46 -5.70 -1.20 8.95
N GLU A 47 -6.64 -2.05 8.56
CA GLU A 47 -7.76 -2.48 9.38
C GLU A 47 -7.66 -4.00 9.58
N TYR A 48 -8.00 -4.43 10.79
CA TYR A 48 -7.92 -5.84 11.20
C TYR A 48 -9.31 -6.37 11.52
N GLU A 49 -9.67 -7.48 10.87
CA GLU A 49 -10.86 -8.27 11.17
C GLU A 49 -10.44 -9.71 11.51
N GLN A 50 -11.34 -10.50 12.09
CA GLN A 50 -11.03 -11.86 12.57
C GLN A 50 -10.34 -12.75 11.53
N ASN A 51 -10.68 -12.61 10.24
CA ASN A 51 -10.14 -13.42 9.15
C ASN A 51 -9.61 -12.58 7.98
N LYS A 52 -9.36 -11.27 8.20
CA LYS A 52 -8.91 -10.38 7.14
C LYS A 52 -7.97 -9.30 7.65
N ILE A 53 -7.05 -8.92 6.79
CA ILE A 53 -6.27 -7.68 6.92
C ILE A 53 -6.63 -6.82 5.72
N ILE A 54 -6.96 -5.56 5.94
CA ILE A 54 -7.30 -4.62 4.88
C ILE A 54 -6.22 -3.55 4.85
N GLU A 55 -5.49 -3.46 3.75
CA GLU A 55 -4.50 -2.41 3.51
C GLU A 55 -5.12 -1.32 2.62
N TYR A 56 -4.87 -0.06 2.96
CA TYR A 56 -5.21 1.10 2.16
C TYR A 56 -3.96 1.93 1.86
N GLN A 57 -3.89 2.48 0.65
CA GLN A 57 -2.75 3.22 0.13
C GLN A 57 -3.18 4.62 -0.32
N TYR A 58 -2.50 5.65 0.19
CA TYR A 58 -2.82 7.06 -0.06
C TYR A 58 -1.58 7.90 -0.42
N TYR A 59 -1.82 8.99 -1.14
CA TYR A 59 -0.86 10.08 -1.36
C TYR A 59 -0.72 10.96 -0.11
N ALA A 60 0.22 11.90 -0.12
CA ALA A 60 0.51 12.76 1.04
C ALA A 60 -0.67 13.69 1.41
N ASP A 61 -1.54 13.98 0.43
CA ASP A 61 -2.76 14.76 0.62
C ASP A 61 -3.97 13.94 1.11
N PHE A 62 -3.76 12.67 1.49
CA PHE A 62 -4.77 11.70 1.92
C PHE A 62 -5.75 11.27 0.83
N SER A 63 -5.55 11.65 -0.43
CA SER A 63 -6.28 11.06 -1.55
C SER A 63 -5.80 9.63 -1.83
N LYS A 64 -6.69 8.79 -2.36
CA LYS A 64 -6.38 7.39 -2.70
C LYS A 64 -5.29 7.36 -3.78
N ILE A 65 -4.40 6.37 -3.72
CA ILE A 65 -3.46 6.16 -4.82
C ILE A 65 -4.24 5.89 -6.11
N ASN A 66 -3.82 6.51 -7.21
CA ASN A 66 -4.51 6.37 -8.49
C ASN A 66 -4.05 5.09 -9.19
N GLY A 67 -4.93 4.08 -9.19
CA GLY A 67 -4.58 2.75 -9.63
C GLY A 67 -4.49 2.55 -11.14
N VAL A 68 -5.08 3.43 -11.96
CA VAL A 68 -5.11 3.25 -13.42
C VAL A 68 -3.80 3.66 -14.07
N LYS A 69 -3.20 4.77 -13.61
CA LYS A 69 -1.96 5.27 -14.20
C LYS A 69 -0.77 4.34 -13.93
N CYS A 70 -0.78 3.75 -12.73
CA CYS A 70 0.43 3.16 -12.15
C CYS A 70 0.24 1.71 -11.71
N GLY A 71 -0.96 1.14 -11.93
CA GLY A 71 -1.23 -0.28 -11.70
C GLY A 71 -1.18 -0.67 -10.22
N VAL A 72 -1.38 0.28 -9.30
CA VAL A 72 -1.32 0.03 -7.86
C VAL A 72 -2.72 0.11 -7.23
N PRO A 73 -3.17 -0.91 -6.48
CA PRO A 73 -4.45 -0.84 -5.81
C PRO A 73 -4.42 0.17 -4.66
N TYR A 74 -5.48 0.97 -4.50
CA TYR A 74 -5.63 1.82 -3.32
C TYR A 74 -6.10 1.05 -2.10
N LYS A 75 -6.67 -0.14 -2.31
CA LYS A 75 -7.14 -1.02 -1.25
C LYS A 75 -6.86 -2.47 -1.62
N THR A 76 -6.31 -3.23 -0.69
CA THR A 76 -6.15 -4.68 -0.79
C THR A 76 -6.76 -5.34 0.43
N ILE A 77 -7.66 -6.30 0.21
CA ILE A 77 -8.21 -7.15 1.26
C ILE A 77 -7.49 -8.49 1.20
N TYR A 78 -6.73 -8.83 2.23
CA TYR A 78 -6.09 -10.13 2.41
C TYR A 78 -6.99 -11.03 3.25
N ASN A 79 -7.46 -12.14 2.68
CA ASN A 79 -8.18 -13.16 3.45
C ASN A 79 -7.17 -14.08 4.14
N ILE A 80 -7.33 -14.24 5.45
CA ILE A 80 -6.40 -14.97 6.30
C ILE A 80 -7.10 -16.20 6.88
N GLN A 81 -6.46 -17.37 6.73
CA GLN A 81 -6.85 -18.61 7.38
C GLN A 81 -5.60 -19.30 7.92
N ASN A 82 -5.66 -19.77 9.17
CA ASN A 82 -4.51 -20.41 9.84
C ASN A 82 -3.23 -19.56 9.76
N ASP A 83 -3.37 -18.24 9.93
CA ASP A 83 -2.27 -17.26 9.86
C ASP A 83 -1.52 -17.24 8.50
N LYS A 84 -2.20 -17.64 7.42
CA LYS A 84 -1.73 -17.59 6.02
C LYS A 84 -2.67 -16.80 5.13
N ILE A 85 -2.11 -16.15 4.11
CA ILE A 85 -2.90 -15.50 3.04
C ILE A 85 -3.46 -16.61 2.13
N THR A 86 -4.77 -16.70 2.00
CA THR A 86 -5.42 -17.67 1.10
C THR A 86 -5.88 -17.04 -0.21
N SER A 87 -6.18 -15.75 -0.19
CA SER A 87 -6.57 -14.98 -1.37
C SER A 87 -6.51 -13.48 -1.05
N CYS A 88 -6.53 -12.65 -2.09
CA CYS A 88 -6.73 -11.22 -1.92
C CYS A 88 -7.64 -10.62 -2.99
N LEU A 89 -8.29 -9.52 -2.62
CA LEU A 89 -9.03 -8.66 -3.54
C LEU A 89 -8.36 -7.29 -3.59
N GLN A 90 -8.08 -6.81 -4.80
CA GLN A 90 -7.44 -5.54 -5.08
C GLN A 90 -8.43 -4.58 -5.72
N PHE A 91 -8.49 -3.35 -5.21
CA PHE A 91 -9.38 -2.30 -5.68
C PHE A 91 -8.55 -1.13 -6.22
N TYR A 92 -8.90 -0.69 -7.41
CA TYR A 92 -8.21 0.39 -8.12
C TYR A 92 -9.14 1.60 -8.22
N ASP A 93 -8.58 2.80 -8.05
CA ASP A 93 -9.35 4.03 -8.15
C ASP A 93 -9.33 4.56 -9.57
N TYR A 94 -10.49 4.53 -10.23
CA TYR A 94 -10.71 5.03 -11.59
C TYR A 94 -11.32 6.43 -11.60
N GLU A 95 -11.74 6.96 -10.45
CA GLU A 95 -12.49 8.22 -10.36
C GLU A 95 -11.75 9.41 -10.97
N PRO A 96 -10.43 9.61 -10.76
CA PRO A 96 -9.71 10.73 -11.37
C PRO A 96 -9.73 10.69 -12.91
N TYR A 97 -9.68 9.49 -13.50
CA TYR A 97 -9.74 9.30 -14.95
C TYR A 97 -11.13 9.57 -15.51
N LEU A 98 -12.17 9.11 -14.81
CA LEU A 98 -13.55 9.29 -15.23
C LEU A 98 -14.08 10.72 -15.03
N THR A 99 -13.42 11.52 -14.19
CA THR A 99 -13.87 12.88 -13.84
C THR A 99 -12.93 13.97 -14.37
N THR A 100 -11.66 13.92 -13.98
CA THR A 100 -10.70 15.01 -14.18
C THR A 100 -10.06 14.93 -15.55
N TYR A 101 -9.59 13.75 -15.94
CA TYR A 101 -8.87 13.54 -17.20
C TYR A 101 -9.76 13.18 -18.39
N ALA A 102 -11.03 12.82 -18.15
CA ALA A 102 -11.98 12.43 -19.20
C ALA A 102 -12.15 13.48 -20.31
N LYS A 103 -11.92 14.77 -20.00
CA LYS A 103 -12.05 15.88 -20.97
C LYS A 103 -10.93 15.90 -22.01
N ASP A 104 -9.77 15.36 -21.66
CA ASP A 104 -8.56 15.36 -22.50
C ASP A 104 -8.35 14.02 -23.23
N MET A 105 -9.25 13.05 -22.99
CA MET A 105 -9.18 11.70 -23.57
C MET A 105 -9.99 11.59 -24.86
N SER A 106 -9.52 10.73 -25.76
CA SER A 106 -10.36 10.28 -26.87
C SER A 106 -11.55 9.47 -26.36
N LYS A 107 -12.62 9.42 -27.18
CA LYS A 107 -13.81 8.60 -26.87
C LYS A 107 -13.45 7.13 -26.66
N GLU A 108 -12.50 6.61 -27.43
CA GLU A 108 -12.08 5.20 -27.34
C GLU A 108 -11.38 4.90 -26.02
N GLU A 109 -10.47 5.78 -25.58
CA GLU A 109 -9.77 5.64 -24.29
C GLU A 109 -10.75 5.71 -23.12
N LEU A 110 -11.69 6.65 -23.15
CA LEU A 110 -12.70 6.80 -22.10
C LEU A 110 -13.60 5.56 -21.99
N GLU A 111 -14.01 4.96 -23.10
CA GLU A 111 -14.81 3.74 -23.09
C GLU A 111 -14.02 2.52 -22.57
N LYS A 112 -12.73 2.39 -22.90
CA LYS A 112 -11.86 1.35 -22.33
C LYS A 112 -11.79 1.47 -20.80
N ILE A 113 -11.55 2.68 -20.29
CA ILE A 113 -11.47 2.94 -18.85
C ILE A 113 -12.80 2.63 -18.15
N LYS A 114 -13.94 3.00 -18.74
CA LYS A 114 -15.26 2.67 -18.19
C LYS A 114 -15.50 1.16 -18.12
N GLN A 115 -15.10 0.42 -19.15
CA GLN A 115 -15.23 -1.04 -19.18
C GLN A 115 -14.36 -1.70 -18.10
N GLU A 116 -13.10 -1.26 -17.97
CA GLU A 116 -12.22 -1.71 -16.90
C GLU A 116 -12.78 -1.39 -15.51
N TYR A 117 -13.26 -0.17 -15.31
CA TYR A 117 -13.93 0.22 -14.06
C TYR A 117 -15.11 -0.71 -13.75
N GLN A 118 -16.01 -0.97 -14.71
CA GLN A 118 -17.15 -1.85 -14.47
C GLN A 118 -16.74 -3.29 -14.16
N LYS A 119 -15.68 -3.78 -14.81
CA LYS A 119 -15.11 -5.11 -14.55
C LYS A 119 -14.51 -5.21 -13.14
N ASN A 120 -13.88 -4.13 -12.68
CA ASN A 120 -13.02 -4.15 -11.49
C ASN A 120 -13.63 -3.46 -10.25
N LYS A 121 -14.84 -2.87 -10.36
CA LYS A 121 -15.49 -2.10 -9.28
C LYS A 121 -15.68 -2.88 -7.97
N ASN A 122 -15.81 -4.20 -8.06
CA ASN A 122 -16.00 -5.08 -6.90
C ASN A 122 -14.68 -5.71 -6.40
N GLY A 123 -13.54 -5.21 -6.90
CA GLY A 123 -12.23 -5.77 -6.66
C GLY A 123 -11.88 -6.87 -7.67
N VAL A 124 -10.59 -7.01 -7.93
CA VAL A 124 -10.01 -8.04 -8.79
C VAL A 124 -9.28 -9.04 -7.90
N VAL A 125 -9.39 -10.33 -8.20
CA VAL A 125 -8.59 -11.36 -7.53
C VAL A 125 -7.12 -11.10 -7.85
N GLY A 126 -6.35 -10.76 -6.82
CA GLY A 126 -4.92 -10.54 -6.92
C GLY A 126 -4.14 -11.81 -6.57
N ASN A 127 -2.87 -11.85 -6.98
CA ASN A 127 -1.91 -12.79 -6.44
C ASN A 127 -1.13 -12.09 -5.33
N CYS A 128 -1.44 -12.39 -4.06
CA CYS A 128 -0.82 -11.76 -2.91
C CYS A 128 -0.05 -12.79 -2.10
N ASP A 129 1.27 -12.81 -2.26
CA ASP A 129 2.14 -13.69 -1.47
C ASP A 129 2.54 -13.09 -0.13
N ILE A 130 2.56 -11.76 -0.04
CA ILE A 130 2.91 -11.01 1.16
C ILE A 130 1.99 -9.79 1.33
N ILE A 131 2.08 -9.13 2.49
CA ILE A 131 1.53 -7.80 2.74
C ILE A 131 2.68 -6.79 2.57
N PRO A 132 2.80 -6.09 1.41
CA PRO A 132 4.01 -5.34 1.08
C PRO A 132 4.39 -4.28 2.11
N GLY A 133 3.42 -3.53 2.64
CA GLY A 133 3.73 -2.45 3.58
C GLY A 133 4.29 -2.94 4.93
N TYR A 134 4.18 -4.23 5.28
CA TYR A 134 4.79 -4.79 6.49
C TYR A 134 6.32 -4.77 6.50
N VAL A 135 6.96 -4.59 5.33
CA VAL A 135 8.42 -4.40 5.25
C VAL A 135 8.87 -3.10 5.95
N TYR A 136 7.97 -2.12 6.05
CA TYR A 136 8.21 -0.81 6.65
C TYR A 136 7.75 -0.72 8.10
N SER A 137 7.39 -1.85 8.71
CA SER A 137 6.73 -1.91 10.00
C SER A 137 7.48 -2.81 10.96
N SER A 138 7.66 -2.32 12.19
CA SER A 138 8.20 -3.12 13.30
C SER A 138 7.09 -3.90 14.00
N ALA A 139 5.87 -3.36 14.02
CA ALA A 139 4.66 -3.98 14.54
C ALA A 139 3.90 -4.75 13.45
N ARG A 140 3.34 -5.91 13.78
CA ARG A 140 2.62 -6.78 12.83
C ARG A 140 1.51 -7.56 13.51
N TYR A 141 0.58 -8.08 12.70
CA TYR A 141 -0.44 -9.02 13.17
C TYR A 141 0.20 -10.22 13.87
N LYS A 142 -0.04 -10.38 15.19
CA LYS A 142 0.58 -11.39 16.06
C LYS A 142 2.12 -11.41 16.01
N GLY A 143 2.76 -10.30 15.64
CA GLY A 143 4.22 -10.23 15.43
C GLY A 143 4.75 -11.00 14.22
N MET A 144 3.87 -11.48 13.31
CA MET A 144 4.24 -12.35 12.19
C MET A 144 4.23 -11.62 10.85
N ASN A 145 5.14 -12.04 9.95
CA ASN A 145 5.03 -11.78 8.52
C ASN A 145 4.04 -12.79 7.92
N ILE A 146 2.79 -12.37 7.75
CA ILE A 146 1.76 -13.19 7.15
C ILE A 146 2.04 -13.31 5.64
N VAL A 147 2.19 -14.55 5.18
CA VAL A 147 2.52 -14.89 3.79
C VAL A 147 1.55 -15.94 3.25
N SER A 148 1.46 -16.08 1.93
CA SER A 148 0.69 -17.16 1.30
C SER A 148 1.33 -18.53 1.57
N GLU A 149 0.56 -19.61 1.38
CA GLU A 149 1.09 -20.98 1.45
C GLU A 149 2.10 -21.27 0.33
N ASN A 150 1.96 -20.60 -0.81
CA ASN A 150 2.82 -20.74 -1.98
C ASN A 150 4.03 -19.79 -1.96
N TYR A 151 4.18 -18.99 -0.91
CA TYR A 151 5.30 -18.06 -0.79
C TYR A 151 6.62 -18.82 -0.74
N ASN A 152 7.49 -18.53 -1.71
CA ASN A 152 8.86 -19.02 -1.74
C ASN A 152 9.82 -17.82 -1.60
N SER A 153 10.59 -17.79 -0.50
CA SER A 153 11.57 -16.74 -0.22
C SER A 153 12.65 -16.64 -1.29
N ASP A 154 12.99 -17.74 -1.96
CA ASP A 154 14.05 -17.78 -2.99
C ASP A 154 13.64 -17.03 -4.27
N ASN A 155 12.33 -16.87 -4.48
CA ASN A 155 11.78 -16.17 -5.63
C ASN A 155 11.56 -14.66 -5.38
N TYR A 156 11.63 -14.22 -4.13
CA TYR A 156 11.39 -12.83 -3.74
C TYR A 156 12.67 -12.20 -3.25
N HIS A 157 13.48 -11.68 -4.18
CA HIS A 157 14.40 -10.60 -3.88
C HIS A 157 13.58 -9.31 -3.71
N PHE A 158 13.05 -9.09 -2.51
CA PHE A 158 12.77 -7.72 -2.10
C PHE A 158 14.11 -7.08 -1.76
N PRO A 159 14.61 -6.10 -2.55
CA PRO A 159 15.82 -5.36 -2.18
C PRO A 159 15.68 -4.65 -0.82
N TYR A 160 14.45 -4.58 -0.28
CA TYR A 160 14.13 -3.99 1.02
C TYR A 160 14.11 -4.98 2.20
N PHE A 161 14.05 -6.30 1.98
CA PHE A 161 14.02 -7.27 3.09
C PHE A 161 15.42 -7.58 3.64
N GLU A 162 16.45 -7.58 2.80
CA GLU A 162 17.84 -7.75 3.26
C GLU A 162 18.42 -6.47 3.91
N ASP A 163 17.76 -5.33 3.72
CA ASP A 163 18.24 -4.02 4.13
C ASP A 163 17.27 -3.28 5.06
N ALA A 164 16.27 -3.94 5.69
CA ALA A 164 15.46 -3.30 6.74
C ALA A 164 16.34 -2.83 7.93
N SER A 165 17.47 -3.51 8.16
CA SER A 165 18.51 -3.11 9.12
C SER A 165 19.44 -1.99 8.62
N LYS A 166 19.40 -1.66 7.32
CA LYS A 166 20.11 -0.52 6.69
C LYS A 166 19.17 0.46 5.98
N SER A 167 17.87 0.41 6.29
CA SER A 167 16.87 1.18 5.54
C SER A 167 17.22 2.67 5.65
N ARG A 168 17.00 3.44 4.58
CA ARG A 168 17.24 4.90 4.56
C ARG A 168 16.30 5.68 5.50
N PHE A 169 15.56 4.98 6.36
CA PHE A 169 14.51 5.53 7.20
C PHE A 169 14.77 5.17 8.66
N SER A 170 14.69 6.17 9.54
CA SER A 170 14.60 5.94 10.98
C SER A 170 13.14 5.64 11.37
N PHE A 171 12.93 4.96 12.49
CA PHE A 171 11.60 4.61 13.01
C PHE A 171 11.23 5.52 14.17
N ASN A 172 9.99 6.03 14.17
CA ASN A 172 9.42 6.77 15.29
C ASN A 172 8.03 6.22 15.62
N ASN A 173 7.92 5.53 16.74
CA ASN A 173 6.73 4.76 17.11
C ASN A 173 5.80 5.61 18.01
N SER A 174 4.51 5.63 17.69
CA SER A 174 3.46 6.27 18.49
C SER A 174 2.39 5.24 18.86
N ILE A 175 2.10 5.10 20.16
CA ILE A 175 1.06 4.19 20.68
C ILE A 175 -0.25 4.98 20.84
N LYS A 176 -1.39 4.38 20.47
CA LYS A 176 -2.74 4.92 20.69
C LYS A 176 -3.57 4.05 21.60
#